data_AF-A0A945S451-F1
#
_entry.id   AF-A0A945S451-F1
#
_cell.length_a   1.000
_cell.length_b   1.000
_cell.length_c   1.000
_cell.angle_alpha   90.00
_cell.angle_beta   90.00
_cell.angle_gamma   90.00
#
_symmetry.space_group_name_H-M   'P 1'
#
loop_
_entity.id
_entity.type
_entity.pdbx_description
1 polymer ?
#
loop_
_entity_poly.entity_id
_entity_poly.type
_entity_poly.pdbx_seq_one_letter_code
_entity_poly.pdbx_strand_id
1 'polypeptide(L)' 'MMTTPIVMIRFDQAGQGHCLYTEEVNLASIGQLQVHRATRVEFSNARQAWQVKDLDGSLLYCSPSRTTCLDWERQFLSQR' A
#
# COMPACT_ATOMS: atom_id res chain seq x y z
N MET A 1 -26.31 -19.05 -3.89
CA MET A 1 -25.56 -17.86 -3.43
C MET A 1 -24.57 -17.52 -4.52
N MET A 2 -24.58 -16.31 -5.08
CA MET A 2 -23.62 -15.90 -6.11
C MET A 2 -22.39 -15.35 -5.40
N THR A 3 -21.24 -16.00 -5.56
CA THR A 3 -19.96 -15.53 -5.03
C THR A 3 -19.47 -14.42 -5.96
N THR A 4 -19.29 -13.20 -5.47
CA THR A 4 -18.69 -12.13 -6.26
C THR A 4 -17.26 -12.54 -6.62
N PRO A 5 -16.87 -12.57 -7.91
CA PRO A 5 -15.51 -12.88 -8.30
C PRO A 5 -14.57 -11.80 -7.76
N ILE A 6 -13.58 -12.21 -6.98
CA ILE A 6 -12.49 -11.33 -6.55
C ILE A 6 -11.44 -11.35 -7.66
N VAL A 7 -11.29 -10.24 -8.39
CA VAL A 7 -10.19 -10.08 -9.34
C VAL A 7 -8.95 -9.62 -8.60
N MET A 8 -7.89 -10.42 -8.68
CA MET A 8 -6.58 -10.09 -8.13
C MET A 8 -5.66 -9.59 -9.25
N ILE A 9 -5.17 -8.37 -9.10
CA ILE A 9 -4.11 -7.81 -9.96
C ILE A 9 -2.80 -7.85 -9.19
N ARG A 10 -1.79 -8.49 -9.76
CA ARG A 10 -0.44 -8.60 -9.21
C ARG A 10 0.49 -7.70 -9.98
N PHE A 11 1.13 -6.74 -9.31
CA PHE A 11 2.17 -5.92 -9.90
C PHE A 11 3.55 -6.58 -9.71
N ASP A 12 4.32 -6.68 -10.79
CA ASP A 12 5.72 -7.13 -10.73
C ASP A 12 6.69 -5.98 -10.39
N GLN A 13 7.99 -6.30 -10.32
CA GLN A 13 9.03 -5.31 -10.01
C GLN A 13 9.24 -4.26 -11.11
N ALA A 14 8.77 -4.51 -12.33
CA ALA A 14 8.77 -3.53 -13.42
C ALA A 14 7.52 -2.64 -13.40
N GLY A 15 6.60 -2.86 -12.45
CA GLY A 15 5.34 -2.14 -12.33
C GLY A 15 4.26 -2.62 -13.30
N GLN A 16 4.43 -3.79 -13.92
CA GLN A 16 3.43 -4.35 -14.82
C GLN A 16 2.38 -5.14 -14.02
N GLY A 17 1.11 -4.88 -14.31
CA GLY A 17 -0.02 -5.58 -13.69
C GLY A 17 -0.38 -6.86 -14.44
N HIS A 18 -0.45 -7.97 -13.72
CA HIS A 18 -0.83 -9.29 -14.20
C HIS A 18 -2.12 -9.74 -13.53
N CYS A 19 -3.08 -10.25 -14.29
CA CYS A 19 -4.32 -10.83 -13.76
C CYS A 19 -4.87 -11.89 -14.71
N LEU A 20 -5.79 -12.72 -14.21
CA LEU A 20 -6.55 -13.64 -15.05
C LEU A 20 -7.59 -12.83 -15.85
N TYR A 21 -7.54 -12.93 -17.17
CA TYR A 21 -8.62 -12.41 -18.01
C TYR A 21 -9.87 -13.26 -17.79
N THR A 22 -10.99 -12.62 -17.44
CA THR A 22 -12.30 -13.25 -17.32
C THR A 22 -13.32 -12.40 -18.06
N GLU A 23 -14.35 -13.02 -18.64
CA GLU A 23 -15.45 -12.28 -19.27
C GLU A 23 -16.36 -11.60 -18.23
N GLU A 24 -16.25 -11.99 -16.95
CA GLU A 24 -17.02 -11.45 -15.83
C GLU A 24 -16.56 -10.04 -15.42
N VAL A 25 -15.29 -9.70 -15.65
CA VAL A 25 -14.72 -8.40 -15.32
C VAL A 25 -14.04 -7.80 -16.55
N ASN A 26 -14.64 -6.73 -17.08
CA ASN A 26 -14.06 -5.96 -18.16
C ASN A 26 -12.81 -5.22 -17.66
N LEU A 27 -11.64 -5.84 -17.79
CA LEU A 27 -10.37 -5.24 -17.35
C LEU A 27 -10.07 -3.92 -18.08
N ALA A 28 -10.57 -3.74 -19.31
CA ALA A 28 -10.41 -2.49 -20.04
C ALA A 28 -11.19 -1.32 -19.39
N SER A 29 -12.22 -1.60 -18.60
CA SER A 29 -12.96 -0.57 -17.85
C SER A 29 -12.32 -0.18 -16.53
N ILE A 30 -11.25 -0.84 -16.09
CA ILE A 30 -10.48 -0.42 -14.89
C ILE A 30 -9.93 1.00 -15.07
N GLY A 31 -9.72 1.43 -16.32
CA GLY A 31 -9.36 2.80 -16.65
C GLY A 31 -7.98 3.18 -16.13
N GLN A 32 -7.80 4.46 -15.80
CA GLN A 32 -6.55 5.00 -15.30
C GLN A 32 -6.42 4.76 -13.78
N LEU A 33 -5.34 4.11 -13.36
CA LEU A 33 -5.02 3.97 -11.94
C LEU A 33 -4.44 5.28 -11.39
N GLN A 34 -5.02 5.78 -10.31
CA GLN A 34 -4.45 6.86 -9.51
C GLN A 34 -3.74 6.25 -8.31
N VAL A 35 -2.41 6.37 -8.29
CA VAL A 35 -1.56 5.82 -7.22
C VAL A 35 -1.04 6.97 -6.39
N HIS A 36 -1.30 6.91 -5.09
CA HIS A 36 -0.81 7.87 -4.12
C HIS A 36 -0.01 7.15 -3.04
N ARG A 37 1.04 7.80 -2.54
CA ARG A 37 1.73 7.36 -1.35
C ARG A 37 0.74 7.40 -0.18
N ALA A 38 0.63 6.33 0.61
CA ALA A 38 -0.27 6.33 1.77
C ALA A 38 0.36 6.97 3.02
N THR A 39 1.69 6.86 3.16
CA THR A 39 2.43 7.21 4.37
C THR A 39 3.86 7.65 4.07
N ARG A 40 4.48 8.33 5.03
CA ARG A 40 5.90 8.73 5.00
C ARG A 40 6.65 8.12 6.17
N VAL A 41 7.81 7.51 5.88
CA VAL A 41 8.72 6.99 6.91
C VAL A 41 9.94 7.92 6.99
N GLU A 42 10.00 8.74 8.05
CA GLU A 42 10.96 9.83 8.19
C GLU A 42 11.72 9.73 9.52
N PHE A 43 13.01 10.09 9.54
CA PHE A 43 13.79 10.15 10.77
C PHE A 43 13.53 11.47 11.51
N SER A 44 13.24 11.39 12.80
CA SER A 44 13.07 12.55 13.67
C SER A 44 14.30 12.77 14.52
N ASN A 45 15.06 13.83 14.23
CA ASN A 45 16.22 14.22 15.05
C ASN A 45 15.83 14.53 16.51
N ALA A 46 14.64 15.13 16.72
CA ALA A 46 14.17 15.46 18.07
C ALA A 46 13.86 14.22 18.92
N ARG A 47 13.40 13.13 18.29
CA ARG A 47 13.05 11.88 19.01
C ARG A 47 14.09 10.78 18.88
N GLN A 48 15.13 10.98 18.06
CA GLN A 48 16.13 9.96 17.71
C GLN A 48 15.47 8.64 17.26
N ALA A 49 14.42 8.75 16.44
CA ALA A 49 13.62 7.61 16.00
C ALA A 49 13.00 7.84 14.62
N TRP A 50 12.69 6.75 13.93
CA TRP A 50 11.91 6.75 12.70
C TRP A 50 10.42 6.87 13.03
N GLN A 51 9.70 7.59 12.19
CA GLN A 51 8.28 7.89 12.32
C GLN A 51 7.56 7.51 11.04
N VAL A 52 6.45 6.79 11.16
CA VAL A 52 5.47 6.60 10.09
C VAL A 52 4.39 7.64 10.28
N LYS A 53 4.18 8.49 9.29
CA LYS A 53 3.15 9.53 9.28
C LYS A 53 2.17 9.31 8.13
N ASP A 54 0.93 9.73 8.32
CA ASP A 54 0.02 9.93 7.20
C ASP A 54 0.47 11.11 6.33
N LEU A 55 -0.29 11.41 5.28
CA LEU A 55 0.02 12.52 4.37
C LEU A 55 -0.25 13.89 4.98
N ASP A 56 -1.12 13.98 5.98
CA ASP A 56 -1.43 15.20 6.73
C ASP A 56 -0.38 15.51 7.81
N GLY A 57 0.54 14.56 8.06
CA GLY A 57 1.64 14.68 9.00
C GLY A 57 1.36 14.09 10.38
N SER A 58 0.19 13.47 10.59
CA SER A 58 -0.14 12.78 11.85
C SER A 58 0.75 11.58 12.04
N LEU A 59 1.26 11.41 13.26
CA LEU A 59 2.08 10.26 13.61
C LEU A 59 1.22 9.00 13.78
N LEU A 60 1.50 7.97 12.97
CA LEU A 60 0.83 6.68 13.05
C LEU A 60 1.63 5.67 13.88
N TYR A 61 2.95 5.66 13.73
CA TYR A 61 3.85 4.74 14.44
C TYR A 61 5.26 5.31 14.56
N CYS A 62 6.05 4.84 15.53
CA CYS A 62 7.48 5.18 15.62
C CYS A 62 8.32 4.04 16.20
N SER A 63 9.56 3.94 15.74
CA SER A 63 10.56 2.99 16.25
C SER A 63 11.98 3.52 16.02
N PRO A 64 12.96 3.19 16.88
CA PRO A 64 14.38 3.45 16.59
C PRO A 64 14.87 2.78 15.29
N SER A 65 14.21 1.70 14.84
CA SER A 65 14.56 0.97 13.62
C SER A 65 13.68 1.37 12.43
N ARG A 66 14.33 1.75 11.32
CA ARG A 66 13.64 2.03 10.05
C ARG A 66 12.92 0.79 9.53
N THR A 67 13.59 -0.37 9.60
CA THR A 67 13.04 -1.64 9.11
C THR A 67 11.75 -1.99 9.84
N THR A 68 11.74 -1.84 11.17
CA THR A 68 10.54 -2.06 11.98
C THR A 68 9.39 -1.12 11.60
N CYS A 69 9.68 0.14 11.25
CA CYS A 69 8.66 1.06 10.74
C CYS A 69 8.09 0.61 9.39
N LEU A 70 8.93 0.11 8.47
CA LEU A 70 8.49 -0.40 7.16
C LEU A 70 7.68 -1.69 7.28
N ASP A 71 8.08 -2.60 8.17
CA ASP A 71 7.34 -3.84 8.41
C ASP A 71 5.95 -3.53 9.00
N TRP A 72 5.90 -2.60 9.96
CA TRP A 72 4.64 -2.09 10.50
C TRP A 72 3.77 -1.43 9.41
N GLU A 73 4.35 -0.58 8.57
CA GLU A 73 3.65 0.11 7.48
C GLU A 73 3.01 -0.89 6.51
N ARG A 74 3.74 -1.94 6.13
CA ARG A 74 3.23 -3.00 5.25
C ARG A 74 2.04 -3.73 5.87
N GLN A 75 2.14 -4.10 7.15
CA GLN A 75 1.05 -4.77 7.86
C GLN A 75 -0.18 -3.88 7.97
N PHE A 76 0.02 -2.62 8.37
CA PHE A 76 -1.04 -1.62 8.52
C PHE A 76 -1.80 -1.37 7.21
N LEU A 77 -1.09 -1.26 6.08
CA LEU A 77 -1.72 -1.03 4.78
C LEU A 77 -2.34 -2.28 4.17
N SER A 78 -1.85 -3.48 4.51
CA SER A 78 -2.42 -4.74 4.02
C SER A 78 -3.79 -5.09 4.62
N GLN A 79 -4.17 -4.43 5.71
CA GLN A 79 -5.42 -4.68 6.45
C GLN A 79 -6.53 -3.65 6.15
N ARG A 80 -6.28 -2.69 5.24
CA ARG A 80 -7.27 -1.68 4.83
C ARG A 80 -7.86 -2.02 3.48
#